data_AF-A0A5C7ZJG1-F1
#
_entry.id   AF-A0A5C7ZJG1-F1
#
_cell.length_a   1.000
_cell.length_b   1.000
_cell.length_c   1.000
_cell.angle_alpha   90.00
_cell.angle_beta   90.00
_cell.angle_gamma   90.00
#
_symmetry.space_group_name_H-M   'P 1'
#
loop_
_entity.id
_entity.type
_entity.pdbx_description
1 polymer ?
#
loop_
_entity_poly.entity_id
_entity_poly.type
_entity_poly.pdbx_seq_one_letter_code
_entity_poly.pdbx_strand_id
1 'polypeptide(L)'
;MTQGKEFAWTSADFDRVQSLIYKRAGISLHDGKHAMVYSRLSRRLRETGYQSFSDYLGWLEASDGPEWQEFINALTTNLTSFFREQHHFDVLASFLKSTKAPAG
;
A
#
# COMPACT_ATOMS: atom_id res chain seq x y z
N MET A 1 -0.24 -1.60 -30.52
CA MET A 1 1.13 -1.19 -30.17
C MET A 1 1.40 -1.69 -28.76
N THR A 2 2.14 -2.77 -28.61
CA THR A 2 2.47 -3.36 -27.31
C THR A 2 3.46 -2.43 -26.62
N GLN A 3 2.98 -1.60 -25.71
CA GLN A 3 3.81 -0.68 -24.92
C GLN A 3 4.74 -1.54 -24.05
N GLY A 4 6.00 -1.69 -24.47
CA GLY A 4 7.00 -2.47 -23.76
C GLY A 4 7.16 -1.96 -22.34
N LYS A 5 7.25 -2.87 -21.37
CA LYS A 5 7.53 -2.51 -19.98
C LYS A 5 8.84 -1.72 -19.93
N GLU A 6 8.76 -0.46 -19.50
CA GLU A 6 9.89 0.47 -19.31
C GLU A 6 10.99 -0.13 -18.42
N PHE A 7 10.61 -0.85 -17.37
CA PHE A 7 11.51 -1.53 -16.45
C PHE A 7 11.35 -3.04 -16.58
N ALA A 8 12.47 -3.77 -16.47
CA ALA A 8 12.42 -5.22 -16.36
C ALA A 8 11.59 -5.61 -15.12
N TRP A 9 10.67 -6.56 -15.28
CA TRP A 9 9.77 -6.98 -14.22
C TRP A 9 9.67 -8.50 -14.20
N THR A 10 10.21 -9.09 -13.14
CA THR A 10 10.27 -10.54 -12.96
C THR A 10 9.31 -11.02 -11.87
N SER A 11 9.04 -12.33 -11.83
CA SER A 11 8.29 -12.93 -10.72
C SER A 11 9.05 -12.76 -9.40
N ALA A 12 10.38 -12.87 -9.41
CA ALA A 12 11.21 -12.68 -8.22
C ALA A 12 11.07 -11.27 -7.63
N ASP A 13 10.97 -10.23 -8.47
CA ASP A 13 10.71 -8.87 -7.99
C ASP A 13 9.34 -8.78 -7.30
N PHE A 14 8.33 -9.45 -7.85
CA PHE A 14 6.99 -9.46 -7.27
C PHE A 14 6.94 -10.21 -5.94
N ASP A 15 7.53 -11.39 -5.86
CA ASP A 15 7.60 -12.19 -4.63
C ASP A 15 8.32 -11.42 -3.52
N ARG A 16 9.36 -10.66 -3.90
CA ARG A 16 10.08 -9.76 -2.99
C ARG A 16 9.17 -8.63 -2.53
N VAL A 17 8.44 -7.97 -3.43
CA VAL A 17 7.45 -6.94 -3.06
C VAL A 17 6.39 -7.48 -2.10
N GLN A 18 5.81 -8.66 -2.38
CA GLN A 18 4.84 -9.32 -1.50
C GLN A 18 5.43 -9.54 -0.10
N SER A 19 6.65 -10.06 -0.04
CA SER A 19 7.35 -10.32 1.22
C SER A 19 7.59 -9.03 2.02
N LEU A 20 8.01 -7.96 1.37
CA LEU A 20 8.31 -6.69 2.03
C LEU A 20 7.06 -5.99 2.57
N ILE A 21 6.00 -5.89 1.76
CA ILE A 21 4.77 -5.24 2.20
C ILE A 21 4.06 -6.06 3.31
N TYR A 22 4.16 -7.38 3.26
CA TYR A 22 3.64 -8.25 4.31
C TYR A 22 4.41 -8.04 5.62
N LYS A 23 5.75 -8.06 5.59
CA LYS A 23 6.58 -7.84 6.78
C LYS A 23 6.38 -6.46 7.41
N ARG A 24 6.20 -5.43 6.59
CA ARG A 24 6.15 -4.03 7.07
C ARG A 24 4.74 -3.58 7.46
N ALA A 25 3.70 -4.05 6.79
CA ALA A 25 2.32 -3.56 6.95
C ALA A 25 1.27 -4.67 7.15
N GLY A 26 1.65 -5.96 7.14
CA GLY A 26 0.72 -7.08 7.28
C GLY A 26 -0.21 -7.30 6.08
N ILE A 27 0.08 -6.67 4.93
CA ILE A 27 -0.80 -6.71 3.76
C ILE A 27 -0.42 -7.87 2.86
N SER A 28 -1.37 -8.76 2.60
CA SER A 28 -1.23 -9.82 1.60
C SER A 28 -1.63 -9.29 0.21
N LEU A 29 -0.66 -9.28 -0.71
CA LEU A 29 -0.91 -8.96 -2.12
C LEU A 29 -1.19 -10.25 -2.89
N HIS A 30 -2.30 -10.30 -3.62
CA HIS A 30 -2.67 -11.43 -4.47
C HIS A 30 -1.93 -11.40 -5.82
N ASP A 31 -1.55 -12.56 -6.36
CA ASP A 31 -0.74 -12.71 -7.59
C ASP A 31 -1.32 -12.00 -8.81
N GLY A 32 -2.65 -11.96 -8.93
CA GLY A 32 -3.34 -11.21 -9.98
C GLY A 32 -3.04 -9.68 -10.01
N LYS A 33 -2.31 -9.12 -9.05
CA LYS A 33 -2.01 -7.68 -8.95
C LYS A 33 -0.70 -7.22 -9.60
N HIS A 34 0.03 -8.09 -10.32
CA HIS A 34 1.32 -7.72 -10.96
C HIS A 34 1.27 -6.39 -11.73
N ALA A 35 0.24 -6.16 -12.57
CA ALA A 35 0.16 -4.95 -13.38
C ALA A 35 -0.01 -3.68 -12.53
N MET A 36 -0.81 -3.75 -11.45
CA MET A 36 -1.00 -2.64 -10.51
C MET A 36 0.31 -2.33 -9.76
N VAL A 37 0.95 -3.37 -9.24
CA VAL A 37 2.22 -3.24 -8.51
C VAL A 37 3.28 -2.64 -9.41
N TYR A 38 3.46 -3.20 -10.61
CA TYR A 38 4.40 -2.69 -11.61
C TYR A 38 4.15 -1.21 -11.90
N SER A 39 2.92 -0.82 -12.22
CA SER A 39 2.58 0.57 -12.56
C SER A 39 2.92 1.55 -11.43
N ARG A 40 2.52 1.21 -10.20
CA ARG A 40 2.68 2.10 -9.05
C ARG A 40 4.13 2.19 -8.56
N LEU A 41 4.85 1.07 -8.54
CA LEU A 41 6.26 1.06 -8.15
C LEU A 41 7.18 1.60 -9.26
N SER A 42 6.85 1.42 -10.55
CA SER A 42 7.59 2.08 -11.64
C SER A 42 7.61 3.60 -11.48
N ARG A 43 6.54 4.19 -10.93
CA ARG A 43 6.53 5.61 -10.57
C ARG A 43 7.51 5.93 -9.45
N ARG A 44 7.59 5.10 -8.41
CA ARG A 44 8.59 5.26 -7.33
C ARG A 44 10.01 5.16 -7.86
N LEU A 45 10.30 4.21 -8.75
CA LEU A 45 11.60 4.08 -9.40
C LEU A 45 12.01 5.39 -10.11
N ARG A 46 11.09 6.02 -10.86
CA ARG A 46 11.35 7.33 -11.49
C ARG A 46 11.59 8.45 -10.48
N GLU A 47 10.79 8.51 -9.42
CA GLU A 47 10.90 9.55 -8.37
C GLU A 47 12.20 9.42 -7.55
N THR A 48 12.73 8.20 -7.43
CA THR A 48 13.96 7.88 -6.67
C THR A 48 15.20 7.71 -7.55
N GLY A 49 15.04 7.68 -8.88
CA GLY A 49 16.15 7.58 -9.85
C GLY A 49 16.68 6.17 -10.09
N TYR A 50 16.03 5.11 -9.59
CA TYR A 50 16.44 3.72 -9.82
C TYR A 50 15.98 3.22 -11.19
N GLN A 51 16.83 2.42 -11.83
CA GLN A 51 16.58 1.85 -13.17
C GLN A 51 16.14 0.39 -13.13
N SER A 52 16.09 -0.23 -11.95
CA SER A 52 15.63 -1.60 -11.78
C SER A 52 14.88 -1.78 -10.47
N PHE A 53 13.94 -2.73 -10.45
CA PHE A 53 13.22 -3.10 -9.23
C PHE A 53 14.16 -3.73 -8.21
N SER A 54 15.08 -4.59 -8.64
CA SER A 54 16.05 -5.22 -7.76
C SER A 54 16.90 -4.20 -6.99
N ASP A 55 17.39 -3.15 -7.66
CA ASP A 55 18.20 -2.10 -7.03
C ASP A 55 17.38 -1.25 -6.07
N TYR A 56 16.18 -0.84 -6.49
CA TYR A 56 15.26 -0.07 -5.66
C TYR A 56 14.89 -0.84 -4.38
N LEU A 57 14.49 -2.10 -4.51
CA LEU A 57 14.09 -2.95 -3.36
C LEU A 57 15.31 -3.28 -2.47
N GLY A 58 16.49 -3.48 -3.07
CA GLY A 58 17.73 -3.68 -2.33
C GLY A 58 18.11 -2.47 -1.48
N TRP A 59 18.04 -1.27 -2.06
CA TRP A 59 18.28 -0.04 -1.32
C TRP A 59 17.24 0.23 -0.24
N LEU A 60 15.95 -0.02 -0.53
CA LEU A 60 14.84 0.14 0.41
C LEU A 60 15.03 -0.75 1.65
N GLU A 61 15.48 -1.99 1.47
CA GLU A 61 15.78 -2.89 2.59
C GLU A 61 17.02 -2.49 3.40
N ALA A 62 18.02 -1.92 2.74
CA ALA A 62 19.24 -1.48 3.41
C ALA A 62 19.07 -0.19 4.22
N SER A 63 18.00 0.59 3.96
CA SER A 63 17.79 1.90 4.56
C SER A 63 16.41 1.99 5.24
N ASP A 64 16.37 2.18 6.57
CA ASP A 64 15.12 2.45 7.28
C ASP A 64 14.75 3.94 7.19
N GLY A 65 14.40 4.38 5.97
CA GLY A 65 14.15 5.78 5.63
C GLY A 65 12.70 6.11 5.28
N PRO A 66 12.42 7.38 4.93
CA PRO A 66 11.07 7.85 4.59
C PRO A 66 10.45 7.14 3.38
N GLU A 67 11.27 6.56 2.50
CA GLU A 67 10.79 5.82 1.33
C GLU A 67 9.90 4.62 1.71
N TRP A 68 10.08 4.02 2.89
CA TRP A 68 9.20 2.92 3.34
C TRP A 68 7.73 3.33 3.38
N GLN A 69 7.45 4.56 3.82
CA GLN A 69 6.08 5.08 3.86
C GLN A 69 5.51 5.20 2.45
N GLU A 70 6.33 5.68 1.51
CA GLU A 70 5.93 5.88 0.14
C GLU A 70 5.74 4.56 -0.62
N PHE A 71 6.57 3.57 -0.36
CA PHE A 71 6.40 2.19 -0.84
C PHE A 71 5.05 1.61 -0.38
N ILE A 72 4.71 1.78 0.91
CA ILE A 72 3.42 1.32 1.45
C ILE A 72 2.25 2.10 0.82
N ASN A 73 2.36 3.42 0.71
CA ASN A 73 1.34 4.28 0.11
C ASN A 73 1.10 3.90 -1.36
N ALA A 74 2.17 3.58 -2.10
CA ALA A 74 2.08 3.11 -3.47
C ALA A 74 1.33 1.78 -3.56
N LEU A 75 1.43 0.88 -2.58
CA LEU A 75 0.79 -0.44 -2.65
C LEU A 75 -0.58 -0.52 -2.00
N THR A 76 -0.97 0.49 -1.23
CA THR A 76 -2.28 0.60 -0.58
C THR A 76 -3.22 1.52 -1.35
N THR A 77 -4.51 1.47 -1.02
CA THR A 77 -5.49 2.42 -1.53
C THR A 77 -6.18 3.05 -0.33
N ASN A 78 -5.82 4.28 -0.01
CA ASN A 78 -6.44 5.06 1.05
C ASN A 78 -7.70 5.76 0.53
N LEU A 79 -8.74 5.00 0.17
CA LEU A 79 -10.04 5.57 -0.23
C LEU A 79 -10.88 5.87 1.02
N THR A 80 -11.07 7.15 1.30
CA THR A 80 -11.89 7.63 2.42
C THR A 80 -12.88 8.69 1.95
N SER A 81 -14.00 8.81 2.64
CA SER A 81 -15.00 9.85 2.43
C SER A 81 -15.67 10.19 3.77
N PHE A 82 -16.07 11.45 3.94
CA PHE A 82 -16.82 11.85 5.13
C PHE A 82 -18.15 11.09 5.17
N PHE A 83 -18.53 10.59 6.36
CA PHE A 83 -19.69 9.70 6.56
C PHE A 83 -19.75 8.48 5.63
N ARG A 84 -18.59 7.89 5.29
CA ARG A 84 -18.57 6.56 4.64
C ARG A 84 -19.39 5.58 5.48
N GLU A 85 -20.36 4.91 4.87
CA GLU A 85 -21.29 4.01 5.56
C GLU A 85 -22.10 4.73 6.67
N GLN A 86 -22.78 5.83 6.29
CA GLN A 86 -23.50 6.74 7.22
C GLN A 86 -24.37 6.04 8.28
N HIS A 87 -25.03 4.92 7.95
CA HIS A 87 -25.84 4.14 8.89
C HIS A 87 -25.07 3.68 10.14
N HIS A 88 -23.75 3.45 10.05
CA HIS A 88 -22.91 3.15 11.21
C HIS A 88 -22.87 4.31 12.22
N PHE A 89 -23.00 5.56 11.78
CA PHE A 89 -23.05 6.72 12.66
C PHE A 89 -24.38 6.82 13.41
N ASP A 90 -25.50 6.43 12.78
CA ASP A 90 -26.81 6.35 13.44
C ASP A 90 -26.82 5.27 14.54
N VAL A 91 -26.20 4.12 14.25
CA VAL A 91 -26.00 3.04 15.23
C VAL A 91 -25.12 3.50 16.39
N LEU A 92 -23.99 4.16 16.10
CA LEU A 92 -23.11 4.71 17.13
C LEU A 92 -23.82 5.74 18.01
N ALA A 93 -24.59 6.65 17.42
CA ALA A 93 -25.36 7.65 18.17
C ALA A 93 -26.43 7.00 19.06
N SER A 94 -27.09 5.95 18.57
CA SER A 94 -28.08 5.19 19.35
C SER A 94 -27.41 4.42 20.49
N PHE A 95 -26.26 3.79 20.23
CA PHE A 95 -25.47 3.10 21.25
C PHE A 95 -25.07 4.06 22.38
N LEU A 96 -24.49 5.22 22.05
CA LEU A 96 -24.06 6.22 23.04
C LEU A 96 -25.21 6.77 23.90
N LYS A 97 -26.42 6.87 23.35
CA LYS A 97 -27.62 7.25 24.13
C LYS A 97 -28.09 6.15 25.08
N SER A 98 -27.81 4.90 24.76
CA SER A 98 -28.21 3.73 25.56
C SER A 98 -27.21 3.42 26.69
N THR A 99 -25.95 3.83 26.55
CA THR A 99 -24.97 3.79 27.64
C THR A 99 -25.28 4.89 28.65
N LYS A 100 -25.65 4.54 29.89
CA LYS A 100 -25.65 5.51 30.99
C LYS A 100 -24.26 6.15 31.04
N ALA A 101 -24.21 7.49 31.11
CA ALA A 101 -22.96 8.19 31.40
C ALA A 101 -22.30 7.54 32.63
N PRO A 102 -20.98 7.29 32.62
CA PRO A 102 -20.30 6.87 33.84
C PRO A 102 -20.63 7.92 34.91
N ALA A 103 -21.17 7.45 36.05
CA ALA A 103 -21.49 8.31 37.17
C ALA A 103 -20.19 9.00 37.60
N GLY A 104 -20.08 10.29 37.29
CA GLY A 104 -19.05 11.20 37.77
C GLY A 104 -19.69 12.21 38.72
#